data_AF-A0A4U0RUU8-F1
#
_entry.id   AF-A0A4U0RUU8-F1
#
_cell.length_a   1.000
_cell.length_b   1.000
_cell.length_c   1.000
_cell.angle_alpha   90.00
_cell.angle_beta   90.00
_cell.angle_gamma   90.00
#
_symmetry.space_group_name_H-M   'P 1'
#
loop_
_entity.id
_entity.type
_entity.pdbx_description
1 polymer ?
#
loop_
_entity_poly.entity_id
_entity_poly.type
_entity_poly.pdbx_seq_one_letter_code
_entity_poly.pdbx_strand_id
1 'polypeptide(L)' 'MLLSHLDTGRRSAFVLTQLLDLSYEEAAQVCGCPVTIRSRVARARADLIKALGADRAAPPS' A
#
# COMPACT_ATOMS: atom_id res chain seq x y z
N MET A 1 10.12 -5.62 -6.75
CA MET A 1 9.53 -4.26 -6.65
C MET A 1 8.86 -4.12 -5.29
N LEU A 2 9.06 -3.05 -4.52
CA LEU A 2 8.60 -2.97 -3.12
C LEU A 2 7.09 -3.21 -2.93
N LEU A 3 6.26 -2.74 -3.87
CA LEU A 3 4.80 -2.92 -3.84
C LEU A 3 4.34 -4.39 -3.91
N SER A 4 5.19 -5.32 -4.35
CA SER A 4 4.83 -6.75 -4.40
C SER A 4 4.66 -7.36 -3.00
N HIS A 5 5.18 -6.72 -1.96
CA HIS A 5 5.04 -7.16 -0.56
C HIS A 5 3.67 -6.84 0.04
N LEU A 6 2.85 -6.03 -0.63
CA LEU A 6 1.50 -5.70 -0.19
C LEU A 6 0.50 -6.72 -0.71
N ASP A 7 -0.51 -7.06 0.09
CA ASP A 7 -1.69 -7.73 -0.43
C ASP A 7 -2.42 -6.86 -1.47
N THR A 8 -3.18 -7.50 -2.35
CA THR A 8 -3.83 -6.84 -3.48
C THR A 8 -4.73 -5.67 -3.06
N GLY A 9 -5.42 -5.77 -1.92
CA GLY A 9 -6.29 -4.71 -1.42
C GLY A 9 -5.50 -3.50 -0.92
N ARG A 10 -4.41 -3.74 -0.18
CA ARG A 10 -3.48 -2.68 0.29
C ARG A 10 -2.74 -2.02 -0.86
N ARG A 11 -2.27 -2.81 -1.82
CA ARG A 11 -1.57 -2.32 -3.01
C ARG A 11 -2.47 -1.40 -3.82
N SER A 12 -3.69 -1.84 -4.13
CA SER A 12 -4.63 -1.04 -4.92
C SER A 12 -4.97 0.28 -4.25
N ALA A 13 -5.30 0.25 -2.95
CA ALA A 13 -5.57 1.47 -2.18
C ALA A 13 -4.37 2.43 -2.18
N PHE A 14 -3.16 1.91 -1.98
CA PHE A 14 -1.94 2.74 -1.96
C PHE A 14 -1.63 3.36 -3.32
N VAL A 15 -1.74 2.59 -4.41
CA VAL A 15 -1.46 3.10 -5.77
C VAL A 15 -2.47 4.17 -6.16
N LEU A 16 -3.76 3.91 -5.97
CA LEU A 16 -4.82 4.86 -6.35
C LEU A 16 -4.65 6.20 -5.64
N THR A 17 -4.32 6.20 -4.34
CA THR A 17 -4.26 7.45 -3.57
C THR A 17 -2.89 8.11 -3.58
N GLN A 18 -1.79 7.40 -3.80
CA GLN A 18 -0.43 7.97 -3.65
C GLN A 18 0.30 8.13 -4.98
N LEU A 19 -0.03 7.34 -5.99
CA LEU A 19 0.59 7.42 -7.30
C LEU A 19 -0.34 8.06 -8.33
N LEU A 20 -1.64 7.82 -8.20
CA LEU A 20 -2.66 8.37 -9.10
C LEU A 20 -3.43 9.55 -8.49
N ASP A 21 -3.13 9.89 -7.23
CA ASP A 21 -3.66 11.06 -6.50
C ASP A 21 -5.21 11.12 -6.41
N LEU A 22 -5.88 9.96 -6.46
CA LEU A 22 -7.31 9.88 -6.21
C LEU A 22 -7.59 10.19 -4.74
N SER A 23 -8.72 10.85 -4.50
CA SER A 23 -9.27 10.96 -3.15
C SER A 23 -9.59 9.58 -2.57
N TYR A 24 -9.72 9.52 -1.24
CA TYR A 24 -10.12 8.28 -0.58
C TYR A 24 -11.50 7.79 -1.02
N GLU A 25 -12.40 8.70 -1.41
CA GLU A 25 -13.74 8.37 -1.88
C GLU A 25 -13.70 7.74 -3.28
N GLU A 26 -12.98 8.35 -4.22
CA GLU A 26 -12.80 7.80 -5.57
C GLU A 26 -12.08 6.44 -5.53
N ALA A 27 -11.03 6.31 -4.72
CA ALA A 27 -10.34 5.04 -4.53
C ALA A 27 -11.26 3.96 -3.92
N ALA A 28 -12.18 4.37 -3.04
CA ALA A 28 -13.19 3.48 -2.44
C ALA A 28 -14.18 2.94 -3.46
N GLN A 29 -14.62 3.79 -4.39
CA GLN A 29 -15.50 3.42 -5.50
C GLN A 29 -14.79 2.43 -6.43
N VAL A 30 -13.56 2.73 -6.84
CA VAL A 30 -12.75 1.84 -7.71
C VAL A 30 -12.51 0.47 -7.05
N CYS A 31 -12.24 0.44 -5.74
CA CYS A 31 -12.00 -0.81 -5.01
C CYS A 31 -13.26 -1.52 -4.52
N GLY A 32 -14.46 -0.95 -4.71
CA GLY A 32 -15.72 -1.49 -4.18
C GLY A 32 -15.76 -1.61 -2.64
N CYS A 33 -15.02 -0.74 -1.93
CA CYS A 33 -14.87 -0.85 -0.47
C CYS A 33 -14.88 0.53 0.24
N PRO A 34 -16.07 1.12 0.45
CA PRO A 34 -16.24 2.54 0.82
C PRO A 34 -15.54 2.98 2.10
N VAL A 35 -15.29 2.08 3.05
CA VAL A 35 -14.87 2.45 4.41
C VAL A 35 -13.41 2.09 4.73
N THR A 36 -12.73 1.33 3.87
CA THR A 36 -11.46 0.67 4.26
C THR A 36 -10.20 1.27 3.64
N ILE A 37 -10.31 2.24 2.74
CA ILE A 37 -9.14 2.82 2.04
C ILE A 37 -8.13 3.40 3.03
N ARG A 38 -8.57 4.25 3.96
CA ARG A 38 -7.67 4.89 4.94
C ARG A 38 -6.86 3.88 5.76
N SER A 39 -7.52 2.83 6.27
CA SER A 39 -6.85 1.79 7.06
C SER A 39 -5.98 0.87 6.22
N ARG A 40 -6.29 0.67 4.93
CA ARG A 40 -5.44 -0.06 3.98
C ARG A 40 -4.18 0.71 3.63
N VAL A 41 -4.28 2.02 3.39
CA VAL A 41 -3.10 2.87 3.12
C VAL A 41 -2.16 2.93 4.32
N ALA A 42 -2.69 3.07 5.55
CA ALA A 42 -1.87 3.06 6.75
C ALA A 42 -1.10 1.74 6.92
N ARG A 43 -1.78 0.60 6.72
CA ARG A 43 -1.14 -0.73 6.77
C ARG A 43 -0.13 -0.92 5.65
N ALA A 44 -0.45 -0.48 4.43
CA ALA A 44 0.47 -0.52 3.30
C ALA A 44 1.78 0.23 3.62
N ARG A 45 1.70 1.43 4.21
CA ARG A 45 2.89 2.18 4.63
C ARG A 45 3.72 1.40 5.65
N ALA A 46 3.09 0.82 6.68
CA ALA A 46 3.78 0.03 7.69
C ALA A 46 4.50 -1.20 7.07
N ASP A 47 3.82 -1.91 6.17
CA ASP A 47 4.38 -3.08 5.48
C ASP A 47 5.58 -2.69 4.60
N LEU A 48 5.50 -1.59 3.85
CA LEU A 48 6.60 -1.11 3.00
C LEU A 48 7.81 -0.66 3.82
N ILE A 49 7.60 0.02 4.95
CA ILE A 49 8.68 0.40 5.88
C ILE A 49 9.36 -0.86 6.43
N LYS A 50 8.58 -1.88 6.82
CA LYS A 50 9.12 -3.15 7.29
C LYS A 50 9.93 -3.87 6.20
N ALA A 51 9.43 -3.88 4.96
CA ALA A 51 10.13 -4.49 3.83
C ALA A 51 11.46 -3.79 3.53
N LEU A 52 11.49 -2.45 3.57
CA LEU A 52 12.73 -1.66 3.44
C LEU A 52 13.74 -1.97 4.55
N GLY A 53 13.27 -2.15 5.78
CA GLY A 53 14.12 -2.55 6.91
C GLY A 53 14.69 -3.96 6.77
N ALA A 54 13.89 -4.89 6.25
CA ALA A 54 14.31 -6.28 6.01
C ALA A 54 15.34 -6.37 4.87
N ASP A 55 15.15 -5.61 3.79
CA ASP A 55 16.09 -5.53 2.66
C ASP A 55 17.47 -5.04 3.11
N ARG A 56 17.49 -4.05 4.02
CA ARG A 56 18.74 -3.48 4.57
C ARG A 56 19.47 -4.39 5.57
N ALA A 57 18.77 -5.37 6.13
CA ALA A 57 19.31 -6.36 7.07
C ALA A 57 19.75 -7.66 6.39
N ALA A 58 19.49 -7.82 5.09
CA ALA A 58 20.00 -8.96 4.33
C ALA A 58 21.53 -8.87 4.27
N PRO A 59 22.28 -9.90 4.70
CA PRO A 59 23.73 -9.88 4.57
C PRO A 59 24.12 -9.77 3.09
N PRO A 60 25.19 -9.03 2.74
CA PRO A 60 25.68 -9.01 1.37
C PRO A 60 26.08 -10.43 0.98
N SER A 61 25.67 -10.83 -0.24
CA SER A 61 26.04 -12.11 -0.85
C SER A 61 27.49 -12.08 -1.34
#